data_AF-A0A497BYC6-F1
#
_entry.id   AF-A0A497BYC6-F1
#
_cell.length_a   1.000
_cell.length_b   1.000
_cell.length_c   1.000
_cell.angle_alpha   90.00
_cell.angle_beta   90.00
_cell.angle_gamma   90.00
#
_symmetry.space_group_name_H-M   'P 1'
#
loop_
_entity.id
_entity.type
_entity.pdbx_description
1 polymer ?
#
loop_
_entity_poly.entity_id
_entity_poly.type
_entity_poly.pdbx_seq_one_letter_code
_entity_poly.pdbx_strand_id
1 'polypeptide(L)'
;YATPDAARTFDDDLDALKTSGIEIVSDDEERALPAAVRRITLKDFDFPAISRALAEFDVSLADLDGAAVAVFDHGAAPPGYSDRQFRFDYLAERLDISKGPALLSNLAFERGEIPEKMTRLQAVEDSARDLDAPLLVMDTAPAAVLGATLDPIVGERDRIIVANVGNFHTLAFQLKSDQVEGVFEHHTGLVDRQKMDRLLKDFASGMLTHQEIFADHGHGALIYAQEPYDLGEGAFDVVITGPRRNLMRQSVLRTYFAAPFGDMMLTGCFGLLAAAADKLPLIGEEIRNTLYPESSPDSGKPPWELD
;
A
#
# COMPACT_ATOMS: atom_id res chain seq x y z
N TYR A 1 30.65 -6.01 -2.10
CA TYR A 1 30.09 -6.75 -3.24
C TYR A 1 28.59 -6.66 -3.20
N ALA A 2 27.97 -6.27 -4.31
CA ALA A 2 26.53 -6.36 -4.54
C ALA A 2 26.29 -6.64 -6.03
N THR A 3 25.32 -7.48 -6.36
CA THR A 3 24.82 -7.55 -7.75
C THR A 3 24.09 -6.25 -8.10
N PRO A 4 23.92 -5.91 -9.39
CA PRO A 4 23.15 -4.73 -9.78
C PRO A 4 21.79 -4.64 -9.09
N ASP A 5 21.06 -5.75 -9.03
CA ASP A 5 19.71 -5.78 -8.42
C ASP A 5 19.76 -5.57 -6.89
N ALA A 6 20.75 -6.15 -6.21
CA ALA A 6 20.95 -5.91 -4.79
C ALA A 6 21.37 -4.45 -4.52
N ALA A 7 22.21 -3.87 -5.38
CA ALA A 7 22.70 -2.50 -5.26
C ALA A 7 21.56 -1.47 -5.39
N ARG A 8 20.55 -1.74 -6.23
CA ARG A 8 19.34 -0.90 -6.37
C ARG A 8 18.46 -0.80 -5.11
N THR A 9 18.77 -1.54 -4.05
CA THR A 9 18.17 -1.29 -2.73
C THR A 9 18.69 0.00 -2.09
N PHE A 10 19.86 0.49 -2.50
CA PHE A 10 20.45 1.73 -1.98
C PHE A 10 20.13 2.94 -2.85
N ASP A 11 20.27 2.80 -4.17
CA ASP A 11 19.99 3.85 -5.15
C ASP A 11 19.72 3.20 -6.52
N ASP A 12 18.69 3.66 -7.24
CA ASP A 12 18.38 3.17 -8.58
C ASP A 12 19.48 3.55 -9.61
N ASP A 13 20.24 4.62 -9.35
CA ASP A 13 21.43 4.99 -10.11
C ASP A 13 22.68 4.28 -9.58
N LEU A 14 23.05 3.18 -10.27
CA LEU A 14 24.25 2.41 -9.96
C LEU A 14 25.55 3.20 -10.11
N ASP A 15 25.57 4.27 -10.92
CA ASP A 15 26.75 5.13 -11.04
C ASP A 15 26.94 5.98 -9.77
N ALA A 16 25.86 6.41 -9.13
CA ALA A 16 25.91 7.11 -7.84
C ALA A 16 26.53 6.22 -6.74
N LEU A 17 26.29 4.91 -6.80
CA LEU A 17 26.80 3.94 -5.83
C LEU A 17 28.31 3.65 -5.95
N LYS A 18 28.97 4.00 -7.06
CA LYS A 18 30.43 3.76 -7.23
C LYS A 18 31.29 4.40 -6.14
N THR A 19 30.78 5.45 -5.49
CA THR A 19 31.49 6.17 -4.42
C THR A 19 31.16 5.67 -3.01
N SER A 20 30.19 4.75 -2.87
CA SER A 20 29.67 4.27 -1.57
C SER A 20 30.53 3.20 -0.90
N GLY A 21 31.59 2.72 -1.56
CA GLY A 21 32.38 1.57 -1.11
C GLY A 21 31.74 0.21 -1.45
N ILE A 22 30.59 0.21 -2.12
CA ILE A 22 29.95 -1.00 -2.65
C ILE A 22 30.61 -1.35 -3.99
N GLU A 23 31.32 -2.46 -4.02
CA GLU A 23 31.81 -3.05 -5.28
C GLU A 23 30.65 -3.76 -5.99
N ILE A 24 30.18 -3.22 -7.10
CA ILE A 24 29.14 -3.84 -7.93
C ILE A 24 29.78 -4.94 -8.77
N VAL A 25 29.22 -6.14 -8.71
CA VAL A 25 29.70 -7.33 -9.41
C VAL A 25 28.56 -7.96 -10.21
N SER A 26 28.85 -8.48 -11.40
CA SER A 26 27.90 -9.28 -12.17
C SER A 26 27.55 -10.59 -11.47
N ASP A 27 26.49 -11.28 -11.92
CA ASP A 27 26.10 -12.59 -11.38
C ASP A 27 27.16 -13.67 -11.60
N ASP A 28 28.00 -13.54 -12.63
CA ASP A 28 29.10 -14.47 -12.89
C ASP A 28 30.28 -14.19 -11.96
N GLU A 29 30.58 -12.90 -11.71
CA GLU A 29 31.60 -12.50 -10.74
C GLU A 29 31.21 -12.87 -9.31
N GLU A 30 29.93 -12.70 -8.94
CA GLU A 30 29.37 -13.13 -7.65
C GLU A 30 29.61 -14.63 -7.42
N ARG A 31 29.34 -15.45 -8.43
CA ARG A 31 29.58 -16.90 -8.38
C ARG A 31 31.06 -17.26 -8.27
N ALA A 32 31.94 -16.44 -8.82
CA ALA A 32 33.39 -16.60 -8.74
C ALA A 32 34.00 -16.10 -7.41
N LEU A 33 33.25 -15.36 -6.59
CA LEU A 33 33.77 -14.84 -5.31
C LEU A 33 34.19 -15.98 -4.37
N PRO A 34 35.28 -15.80 -3.59
CA PRO A 34 35.80 -16.81 -2.69
C PRO A 34 34.74 -17.36 -1.72
N ALA A 35 34.85 -18.63 -1.35
CA ALA A 35 33.94 -19.27 -0.40
C ALA A 35 33.91 -18.60 0.99
N ALA A 36 34.98 -17.88 1.36
CA ALA A 36 35.04 -17.09 2.59
C ALA A 36 34.12 -15.85 2.57
N VAL A 37 33.66 -15.42 1.39
CA VAL A 37 32.69 -14.33 1.26
C VAL A 37 31.32 -14.84 1.70
N ARG A 38 30.76 -14.20 2.73
CA ARG A 38 29.41 -14.50 3.19
C ARG A 38 28.39 -13.94 2.20
N ARG A 39 27.56 -14.83 1.66
CA ARG A 39 26.46 -14.48 0.76
C ARG A 39 25.20 -14.23 1.58
N ILE A 40 24.52 -13.13 1.28
CA ILE A 40 23.26 -12.74 1.93
C ILE A 40 22.28 -12.43 0.80
N THR A 41 21.18 -13.17 0.76
CA THR A 41 20.07 -12.89 -0.15
C THR A 41 19.05 -12.03 0.59
N LEU A 42 18.74 -10.87 0.04
CA LEU A 42 17.65 -10.02 0.51
C LEU A 42 16.40 -10.37 -0.30
N LYS A 43 15.26 -10.48 0.37
CA LYS A 43 13.96 -10.77 -0.26
C LYS A 43 12.92 -9.85 0.34
N ASP A 44 12.03 -9.33 -0.50
CA ASP A 44 10.83 -8.61 -0.05
C ASP A 44 9.74 -9.58 0.41
N PHE A 45 9.74 -10.82 -0.09
CA PHE A 45 8.84 -11.89 0.35
C PHE A 45 9.57 -13.25 0.47
N ASP A 46 9.73 -13.76 1.70
CA ASP A 46 10.37 -15.06 1.94
C ASP A 46 9.34 -16.12 2.33
N PHE A 47 8.56 -16.57 1.35
CA PHE A 47 7.48 -17.57 1.56
C PHE A 47 7.95 -18.83 2.31
N PRO A 48 9.10 -19.46 1.98
CA PRO A 48 9.59 -20.61 2.75
C PRO A 48 9.84 -20.29 4.23
N ALA A 49 10.31 -19.09 4.56
CA ALA A 49 10.52 -18.70 5.96
C ALA A 49 9.18 -18.47 6.69
N ILE A 50 8.22 -17.82 6.04
CA ILE A 50 6.87 -17.61 6.58
C ILE A 50 6.17 -18.96 6.80
N SER A 51 6.20 -19.84 5.79
CA SER A 51 5.64 -21.19 5.85
C SER A 51 6.24 -22.01 7.01
N ARG A 52 7.57 -22.03 7.16
CA ARG A 52 8.21 -22.69 8.31
C ARG A 52 7.79 -22.09 9.65
N ALA A 53 7.73 -20.77 9.76
CA ALA A 53 7.36 -20.11 11.01
C ALA A 53 5.92 -20.42 11.44
N LEU A 54 4.97 -20.44 10.48
CA LEU A 54 3.57 -20.78 10.75
C LEU A 54 3.35 -22.28 10.98
N ALA A 55 4.17 -23.14 10.37
CA ALA A 55 4.13 -24.58 10.61
C ALA A 55 4.47 -24.96 12.06
N GLU A 56 5.27 -24.16 12.77
CA GLU A 56 5.52 -24.34 14.23
C GLU A 56 4.24 -24.17 15.07
N PHE A 57 3.17 -23.59 14.49
CA PHE A 57 1.86 -23.42 15.10
C PHE A 57 0.78 -24.26 14.40
N ASP A 58 1.17 -25.32 13.68
CA ASP A 58 0.28 -26.22 12.93
C ASP A 58 -0.57 -25.53 11.84
N VAL A 59 -0.13 -24.37 11.34
CA VAL A 59 -0.76 -23.66 10.22
C VAL A 59 -0.06 -24.04 8.92
N SER A 60 -0.74 -24.81 8.07
CA SER A 60 -0.29 -25.17 6.72
C SER A 60 -0.48 -24.00 5.74
N LEU A 61 0.50 -23.79 4.87
CA LEU A 61 0.40 -22.92 3.69
C LEU A 61 0.59 -23.72 2.38
N ALA A 62 0.39 -25.04 2.40
CA ALA A 62 0.63 -25.90 1.24
C ALA A 62 -0.53 -25.91 0.22
N ASP A 63 -1.70 -25.41 0.61
CA ASP A 63 -2.99 -25.51 -0.07
C ASP A 63 -3.71 -24.16 -0.10
N LEU A 64 -2.97 -23.08 -0.40
CA LEU A 64 -3.51 -21.73 -0.50
C LEU A 64 -4.25 -21.52 -1.82
N ASP A 65 -5.46 -20.95 -1.76
CA ASP A 65 -6.17 -20.48 -2.95
C ASP A 65 -5.60 -19.17 -3.54
N GLY A 66 -4.78 -18.46 -2.75
CA GLY A 66 -4.07 -17.26 -3.18
C GLY A 66 -3.24 -16.64 -2.06
N ALA A 67 -2.29 -15.78 -2.44
CA ALA A 67 -1.56 -14.91 -1.54
C ALA A 67 -1.63 -13.47 -2.04
N ALA A 68 -1.75 -12.53 -1.11
CA ALA A 68 -1.70 -11.10 -1.40
C ALA A 68 -0.60 -10.45 -0.57
N VAL A 69 0.27 -9.65 -1.19
CA VAL A 69 1.44 -9.05 -0.55
C VAL A 69 1.45 -7.55 -0.83
N ALA A 70 1.68 -6.74 0.21
CA ALA A 70 1.82 -5.30 0.06
C ALA A 70 3.27 -4.84 0.27
N VAL A 71 3.76 -4.03 -0.65
CA VAL A 71 5.04 -3.32 -0.53
C VAL A 71 4.87 -1.87 -0.96
N PHE A 72 5.74 -0.98 -0.51
CA PHE A 72 5.68 0.43 -0.92
C PHE A 72 6.69 0.65 -2.05
N ASP A 73 6.25 1.28 -3.16
CA ASP A 73 7.07 1.46 -4.35
C ASP A 73 6.84 2.83 -4.99
N HIS A 74 7.92 3.62 -5.11
CA HIS A 74 7.90 4.87 -5.86
C HIS A 74 7.90 4.63 -7.37
N GLY A 75 8.38 3.45 -7.78
CA GLY A 75 8.77 3.11 -9.13
C GLY A 75 10.15 3.65 -9.50
N ALA A 76 10.80 3.02 -10.48
CA ALA A 76 12.12 3.39 -10.97
C ALA A 76 12.02 4.54 -11.98
N ALA A 77 12.17 5.78 -11.48
CA ALA A 77 12.20 6.95 -12.33
C ALA A 77 13.44 6.93 -13.26
N PRO A 78 13.31 7.38 -14.52
CA PRO A 78 14.48 7.49 -15.39
C PRO A 78 15.46 8.57 -14.88
N PRO A 79 16.76 8.47 -15.20
CA PRO A 79 17.76 9.43 -14.74
C PRO A 79 17.40 10.88 -15.06
N GLY A 80 17.51 11.75 -14.04
CA GLY A 80 17.17 13.16 -14.14
C GLY A 80 15.69 13.48 -13.98
N TYR A 81 14.82 12.48 -13.82
CA TYR A 81 13.42 12.66 -13.44
C TYR A 81 13.26 12.51 -11.93
N SER A 82 12.31 13.23 -11.33
CA SER A 82 12.09 13.15 -9.88
C SER A 82 11.27 11.92 -9.53
N ASP A 83 11.74 11.08 -8.61
CA ASP A 83 10.98 9.93 -8.08
C ASP A 83 9.62 10.34 -7.52
N ARG A 84 9.56 11.52 -6.88
CA ARG A 84 8.34 12.11 -6.33
C ARG A 84 7.30 12.40 -7.42
N GLN A 85 7.75 12.96 -8.55
CA GLN A 85 6.88 13.21 -9.70
C GLN A 85 6.49 11.90 -10.38
N PHE A 86 7.45 10.98 -10.56
CA PHE A 86 7.24 9.68 -11.18
C PHE A 86 6.14 8.88 -10.47
N ARG A 87 6.21 8.87 -9.13
CA ARG A 87 5.18 8.29 -8.27
C ARG A 87 3.80 8.89 -8.53
N PHE A 88 3.69 10.21 -8.68
CA PHE A 88 2.41 10.88 -8.91
C PHE A 88 1.88 10.70 -10.34
N ASP A 89 2.75 10.62 -11.33
CA ASP A 89 2.36 10.27 -12.69
C ASP A 89 1.80 8.85 -12.76
N TYR A 90 2.41 7.92 -12.02
CA TYR A 90 1.90 6.56 -11.87
C TYR A 90 0.52 6.53 -11.20
N LEU A 91 0.34 7.23 -10.07
CA LEU A 91 -0.96 7.29 -9.41
C LEU A 91 -2.03 7.91 -10.33
N ALA A 92 -1.68 8.98 -11.05
CA ALA A 92 -2.57 9.62 -12.02
C ALA A 92 -2.96 8.68 -13.17
N GLU A 93 -2.01 7.87 -13.66
CA GLU A 93 -2.25 6.88 -14.70
C GLU A 93 -3.24 5.78 -14.27
N ARG A 94 -3.09 5.29 -13.03
CA ARG A 94 -3.90 4.18 -12.46
C ARG A 94 -5.28 4.62 -11.97
N LEU A 95 -5.41 5.90 -11.61
CA LEU A 95 -6.66 6.52 -11.13
C LEU A 95 -7.30 7.43 -12.19
N ASP A 96 -6.94 7.24 -13.46
CA ASP A 96 -7.49 7.99 -14.58
C ASP A 96 -8.96 7.61 -14.83
N ILE A 97 -9.87 8.47 -14.38
CA ILE A 97 -11.31 8.31 -14.52
C ILE A 97 -11.79 8.21 -15.98
N SER A 98 -10.98 8.65 -16.96
CA SER A 98 -11.32 8.51 -18.38
C SER A 98 -11.19 7.06 -18.88
N LYS A 99 -10.48 6.20 -18.13
CA LYS A 99 -10.27 4.78 -18.45
C LYS A 99 -11.24 3.85 -17.72
N GLY A 100 -12.06 4.38 -16.80
CA GLY A 100 -13.00 3.61 -15.99
C GLY A 100 -13.05 4.12 -14.54
N PRO A 101 -13.70 3.38 -13.63
CA PRO A 101 -13.76 3.73 -12.22
C PRO A 101 -12.35 3.80 -11.60
N ALA A 102 -12.06 4.89 -10.87
CA ALA A 102 -10.81 5.08 -10.14
C ALA A 102 -10.89 4.33 -8.80
N LEU A 103 -10.61 3.03 -8.81
CA LEU A 103 -10.67 2.17 -7.62
C LEU A 103 -9.29 2.00 -7.00
N LEU A 104 -9.21 1.83 -5.67
CA LEU A 104 -7.95 1.50 -4.99
C LEU A 104 -7.39 0.16 -5.48
N SER A 105 -8.24 -0.82 -5.80
CA SER A 105 -7.83 -2.11 -6.36
C SER A 105 -7.16 -1.98 -7.74
N ASN A 106 -7.27 -0.84 -8.44
CA ASN A 106 -6.46 -0.57 -9.63
C ASN A 106 -4.96 -0.46 -9.32
N LEU A 107 -4.56 -0.33 -8.06
CA LEU A 107 -3.16 -0.30 -7.63
C LEU A 107 -2.64 -1.70 -7.22
N ALA A 108 -3.44 -2.75 -7.43
CA ALA A 108 -3.06 -4.14 -7.27
C ALA A 108 -2.84 -4.82 -8.63
N PHE A 109 -1.90 -5.75 -8.68
CA PHE A 109 -1.49 -6.48 -9.87
C PHE A 109 -1.43 -7.97 -9.59
N GLU A 110 -1.93 -8.77 -10.52
CA GLU A 110 -1.68 -10.21 -10.52
C GLU A 110 -0.24 -10.49 -10.95
N ARG A 111 0.27 -11.67 -10.57
CA ARG A 111 1.55 -12.19 -11.05
C ARG A 111 1.65 -12.06 -12.58
N GLY A 112 2.74 -11.49 -13.07
CA GLY A 112 3.00 -11.28 -14.49
C GLY A 112 2.38 -10.01 -15.08
N GLU A 113 1.56 -9.28 -14.33
CA GLU A 113 0.96 -8.01 -14.76
C GLU A 113 1.61 -6.76 -14.13
N ILE A 114 2.59 -6.96 -13.24
CA ILE A 114 3.30 -5.88 -12.56
C ILE A 114 4.10 -5.08 -13.60
N PRO A 115 3.93 -3.74 -13.70
CA PRO A 115 4.71 -2.92 -14.61
C PRO A 115 6.20 -3.01 -14.29
N GLU A 116 7.07 -3.12 -15.31
CA GLU A 116 8.54 -3.18 -15.13
C GLU A 116 9.10 -2.02 -14.31
N LYS A 117 8.44 -0.86 -14.36
CA LYS A 117 8.80 0.33 -13.57
C LYS A 117 8.55 0.19 -12.07
N MET A 118 7.80 -0.81 -11.60
CA MET A 118 7.49 -1.04 -10.17
C MET A 118 8.44 -2.09 -9.60
N THR A 119 9.69 -1.70 -9.34
CA THR A 119 10.78 -2.63 -9.06
C THR A 119 10.66 -3.36 -7.72
N ARG A 120 10.04 -2.75 -6.70
CA ARG A 120 9.78 -3.41 -5.41
C ARG A 120 8.61 -4.38 -5.53
N LEU A 121 7.59 -4.06 -6.31
CA LEU A 121 6.51 -5.01 -6.59
C LEU A 121 7.05 -6.21 -7.38
N GLN A 122 7.90 -5.97 -8.38
CA GLN A 122 8.58 -7.05 -9.12
C GLN A 122 9.44 -7.93 -8.21
N ALA A 123 10.17 -7.33 -7.25
CA ALA A 123 10.98 -8.09 -6.31
C ALA A 123 10.15 -9.06 -5.43
N VAL A 124 8.89 -8.70 -5.11
CA VAL A 124 7.96 -9.63 -4.44
C VAL A 124 7.62 -10.81 -5.35
N GLU A 125 7.25 -10.56 -6.60
CA GLU A 125 6.95 -11.62 -7.57
C GLU A 125 8.16 -12.55 -7.79
N ASP A 126 9.34 -11.97 -7.99
CA ASP A 126 10.60 -12.71 -8.20
C ASP A 126 10.98 -13.59 -7.02
N SER A 127 10.63 -13.18 -5.79
CA SER A 127 10.88 -13.94 -4.57
C SER A 127 9.78 -14.94 -4.22
N ALA A 128 8.63 -14.89 -4.89
CA ALA A 128 7.48 -15.78 -4.71
C ALA A 128 7.52 -17.06 -5.59
N ARG A 129 8.71 -17.51 -6.00
CA ARG A 129 8.86 -18.73 -6.84
C ARG A 129 8.44 -20.02 -6.14
N ASP A 130 8.59 -20.06 -4.82
CA ASP A 130 8.23 -21.21 -3.99
C ASP A 130 6.75 -21.21 -3.57
N LEU A 131 5.97 -20.20 -4.00
CA LEU A 131 4.52 -20.11 -3.77
C LEU A 131 3.77 -20.77 -4.91
N ASP A 132 3.06 -21.88 -4.62
CA ASP A 132 2.20 -22.60 -5.56
C ASP A 132 0.73 -22.13 -5.43
N ALA A 133 0.50 -20.83 -5.66
CA ALA A 133 -0.82 -20.21 -5.61
C ALA A 133 -0.84 -18.91 -6.42
N PRO A 134 -2.03 -18.41 -6.83
CA PRO A 134 -2.18 -17.05 -7.35
C PRO A 134 -1.55 -16.02 -6.41
N LEU A 135 -0.86 -15.02 -6.99
CA LEU A 135 -0.23 -13.93 -6.25
C LEU A 135 -0.82 -12.60 -6.71
N LEU A 136 -1.26 -11.79 -5.74
CA LEU A 136 -1.58 -10.39 -5.92
C LEU A 136 -0.55 -9.53 -5.20
N VAL A 137 -0.04 -8.49 -5.85
CA VAL A 137 0.88 -7.52 -5.24
C VAL A 137 0.29 -6.12 -5.34
N MET A 138 0.31 -5.36 -4.23
CA MET A 138 -0.30 -4.04 -4.15
C MET A 138 0.56 -3.06 -3.36
N ASP A 139 0.35 -1.76 -3.57
CA ASP A 139 0.93 -0.74 -2.70
C ASP A 139 0.33 -0.76 -1.28
N THR A 140 1.20 -0.71 -0.27
CA THR A 140 0.82 -0.66 1.16
C THR A 140 -0.17 0.42 1.55
N ALA A 141 -0.06 1.64 1.03
CA ALA A 141 -0.90 2.73 1.49
C ALA A 141 -2.33 2.64 0.93
N PRO A 142 -2.53 2.41 -0.37
CA PRO A 142 -3.82 2.01 -0.93
C PRO A 142 -4.43 0.79 -0.24
N ALA A 143 -3.65 -0.25 0.06
CA ALA A 143 -4.14 -1.43 0.79
C ALA A 143 -4.64 -1.05 2.19
N ALA A 144 -3.87 -0.24 2.94
CA ALA A 144 -4.30 0.24 4.26
C ALA A 144 -5.55 1.13 4.19
N VAL A 145 -5.67 1.99 3.17
CA VAL A 145 -6.87 2.80 2.99
C VAL A 145 -8.08 1.93 2.65
N LEU A 146 -7.93 0.97 1.74
CA LEU A 146 -9.01 0.07 1.35
C LEU A 146 -9.47 -0.78 2.54
N GLY A 147 -8.55 -1.30 3.36
CA GLY A 147 -8.96 -2.03 4.54
C GLY A 147 -9.62 -1.17 5.61
N ALA A 148 -9.32 0.13 5.68
CA ALA A 148 -9.95 1.02 6.64
C ALA A 148 -11.44 1.24 6.33
N THR A 149 -11.88 1.03 5.09
CA THR A 149 -13.30 1.12 4.71
C THR A 149 -14.11 -0.07 5.22
N LEU A 150 -13.45 -1.15 5.64
CA LEU A 150 -14.07 -2.34 6.24
C LEU A 150 -14.37 -2.17 7.74
N ASP A 151 -13.98 -1.04 8.34
CA ASP A 151 -14.43 -0.70 9.69
C ASP A 151 -15.92 -0.34 9.66
N PRO A 152 -16.79 -0.96 10.47
CA PRO A 152 -18.24 -0.76 10.39
C PRO A 152 -18.67 0.71 10.49
N ILE A 153 -18.01 1.51 11.34
CA ILE A 153 -18.34 2.93 11.52
C ILE A 153 -17.92 3.75 10.28
N VAL A 154 -16.85 3.32 9.61
CA VAL A 154 -16.38 3.96 8.37
C VAL A 154 -17.29 3.58 7.20
N GLY A 155 -17.67 2.30 7.09
CA GLY A 155 -18.50 1.76 6.01
C GLY A 155 -19.93 2.30 5.98
N GLU A 156 -20.43 2.88 7.09
CA GLU A 156 -21.73 3.58 7.13
C GLU A 156 -21.76 4.88 6.30
N ARG A 157 -20.60 5.42 5.92
CA ARG A 157 -20.51 6.68 5.18
C ARG A 157 -20.18 6.44 3.72
N ASP A 158 -21.01 6.99 2.84
CA ASP A 158 -20.75 6.97 1.40
C ASP A 158 -19.50 7.77 1.02
N ARG A 159 -19.15 8.84 1.74
CA ARG A 159 -18.01 9.70 1.40
C ARG A 159 -17.13 9.92 2.62
N ILE A 160 -15.83 9.71 2.46
CA ILE A 160 -14.85 9.74 3.55
C ILE A 160 -13.49 10.27 3.08
N ILE A 161 -12.70 10.79 4.03
CA ILE A 161 -11.26 10.97 3.86
C ILE A 161 -10.55 9.97 4.78
N VAL A 162 -9.63 9.19 4.23
CA VAL A 162 -8.80 8.24 4.96
C VAL A 162 -7.33 8.61 4.81
N ALA A 163 -6.64 8.85 5.93
CA ALA A 163 -5.21 9.10 5.97
C ALA A 163 -4.45 7.92 6.58
N ASN A 164 -3.60 7.28 5.78
CA ASN A 164 -2.60 6.34 6.24
C ASN A 164 -1.34 7.11 6.67
N VAL A 165 -1.10 7.21 7.97
CA VAL A 165 0.11 7.82 8.54
C VAL A 165 1.17 6.73 8.69
N GLY A 166 1.90 6.48 7.61
CA GLY A 166 2.95 5.47 7.50
C GLY A 166 4.23 5.85 8.25
N ASN A 167 5.25 5.00 8.15
CA ASN A 167 6.54 5.26 8.80
C ASN A 167 7.34 6.37 8.08
N PHE A 168 7.40 6.29 6.76
CA PHE A 168 8.15 7.22 5.91
C PHE A 168 7.27 8.10 5.03
N HIS A 169 6.07 7.61 4.68
CA HIS A 169 5.11 8.31 3.83
C HIS A 169 3.75 8.36 4.50
N THR A 170 3.10 9.50 4.37
CA THR A 170 1.72 9.73 4.76
C THR A 170 0.93 9.98 3.49
N LEU A 171 -0.09 9.15 3.24
CA LEU A 171 -1.00 9.30 2.12
C LEU A 171 -2.41 9.51 2.66
N ALA A 172 -3.15 10.44 2.06
CA ALA A 172 -4.57 10.55 2.31
C ALA A 172 -5.35 10.44 1.00
N PHE A 173 -6.42 9.67 1.04
CA PHE A 173 -7.34 9.45 -0.06
C PHE A 173 -8.70 9.98 0.34
N GLN A 174 -9.37 10.64 -0.60
CA GLN A 174 -10.78 10.96 -0.49
C GLN A 174 -11.55 9.95 -1.34
N LEU A 175 -12.55 9.30 -0.75
CA LEU A 175 -13.34 8.26 -1.37
C LEU A 175 -14.82 8.66 -1.38
N LYS A 176 -15.52 8.36 -2.47
CA LYS A 176 -16.98 8.39 -2.58
C LYS A 176 -17.45 7.05 -3.13
N SER A 177 -18.25 6.35 -2.35
CA SER A 177 -18.50 4.92 -2.47
C SER A 177 -17.16 4.17 -2.55
N ASP A 178 -16.85 3.57 -3.70
CA ASP A 178 -15.60 2.86 -4.00
C ASP A 178 -14.60 3.71 -4.81
N GLN A 179 -14.98 4.90 -5.26
CA GLN A 179 -14.19 5.73 -6.17
C GLN A 179 -13.28 6.69 -5.42
N VAL A 180 -12.04 6.79 -5.88
CA VAL A 180 -11.07 7.77 -5.46
C VAL A 180 -11.40 9.14 -6.08
N GLU A 181 -11.77 10.09 -5.24
CA GLU A 181 -11.99 11.49 -5.62
C GLU A 181 -10.73 12.35 -5.45
N GLY A 182 -9.69 11.82 -4.81
CA GLY A 182 -8.40 12.49 -4.72
C GLY A 182 -7.42 11.74 -3.87
N VAL A 183 -6.14 12.10 -4.00
CA VAL A 183 -5.05 11.58 -3.19
C VAL A 183 -3.97 12.65 -3.02
N PHE A 184 -3.36 12.74 -1.83
CA PHE A 184 -2.06 13.38 -1.68
C PHE A 184 -1.09 12.49 -0.92
N GLU A 185 0.20 12.71 -1.14
CA GLU A 185 1.28 12.00 -0.48
C GLU A 185 2.38 12.96 -0.05
N HIS A 186 2.87 12.77 1.18
CA HIS A 186 3.97 13.54 1.74
C HIS A 186 4.88 12.63 2.57
N HIS A 187 6.18 12.95 2.66
CA HIS A 187 7.05 12.29 3.62
C HIS A 187 6.58 12.54 5.07
N THR A 188 6.34 11.47 5.83
CA THR A 188 5.89 11.55 7.23
C THR A 188 6.85 12.34 8.10
N GLY A 189 8.17 12.22 7.86
CA GLY A 189 9.19 12.94 8.62
C GLY A 189 9.17 14.46 8.45
N LEU A 190 8.46 14.98 7.46
CA LEU A 190 8.33 16.41 7.14
C LEU A 190 6.94 16.98 7.47
N VAL A 191 6.10 16.18 8.14
CA VAL A 191 4.72 16.54 8.49
C VAL A 191 4.54 16.41 9.99
N ASP A 192 4.39 17.54 10.67
CA ASP A 192 3.85 17.56 12.02
C ASP A 192 2.32 17.59 11.99
N ARG A 193 1.70 17.53 13.18
CA ARG A 193 0.24 17.55 13.31
C ARG A 193 -0.40 18.81 12.75
N GLN A 194 0.19 19.99 12.98
CA GLN A 194 -0.39 21.26 12.52
C GLN A 194 -0.36 21.34 10.98
N LYS A 195 0.73 20.87 10.38
CA LYS A 195 0.85 20.73 8.93
C LYS A 195 -0.15 19.71 8.41
N MET A 196 -0.28 18.53 9.02
CA MET A 196 -1.27 17.54 8.60
C MET A 196 -2.71 18.07 8.68
N ASP A 197 -3.06 18.79 9.74
CA ASP A 197 -4.38 19.40 9.91
C ASP A 197 -4.68 20.42 8.81
N ARG A 198 -3.69 21.22 8.41
CA ARG A 198 -3.81 22.16 7.29
C ARG A 198 -3.97 21.42 5.96
N LEU A 199 -3.08 20.47 5.68
CA LEU A 199 -3.13 19.70 4.43
C LEU A 199 -4.47 18.96 4.26
N LEU A 200 -4.99 18.34 5.32
CA LEU A 200 -6.29 17.66 5.28
C LEU A 200 -7.47 18.63 5.06
N LYS A 201 -7.40 19.86 5.60
CA LYS A 201 -8.42 20.89 5.36
C LYS A 201 -8.38 21.39 3.92
N ASP A 202 -7.18 21.67 3.41
CA ASP A 202 -6.98 22.12 2.03
C ASP A 202 -7.35 21.01 1.04
N PHE A 203 -7.09 19.75 1.40
CA PHE A 203 -7.51 18.57 0.64
C PHE A 203 -9.03 18.45 0.61
N ALA A 204 -9.68 18.53 1.78
CA ALA A 204 -11.14 18.49 1.88
C ALA A 204 -11.82 19.64 1.13
N SER A 205 -11.24 20.85 1.13
CA SER A 205 -11.80 21.99 0.39
C SER A 205 -11.56 21.93 -1.12
N GLY A 206 -10.76 20.97 -1.60
CA GLY A 206 -10.32 20.88 -3.00
C GLY A 206 -9.30 21.95 -3.40
N MET A 207 -8.72 22.68 -2.43
CA MET A 207 -7.75 23.74 -2.67
C MET A 207 -6.31 23.25 -2.74
N LEU A 208 -6.02 22.06 -2.20
CA LEU A 208 -4.66 21.53 -2.15
C LEU A 208 -4.11 21.26 -3.56
N THR A 209 -3.00 21.89 -3.91
CA THR A 209 -2.39 21.73 -5.22
C THR A 209 -1.18 20.79 -5.20
N HIS A 210 -0.90 20.14 -6.33
CA HIS A 210 0.32 19.37 -6.53
C HIS A 210 1.58 20.21 -6.23
N GLN A 211 1.62 21.45 -6.73
CA GLN A 211 2.78 22.33 -6.60
C GLN A 211 3.09 22.68 -5.13
N GLU A 212 2.07 22.89 -4.29
CA GLU A 212 2.27 23.16 -2.87
C GLU A 212 2.92 21.99 -2.15
N ILE A 213 2.43 20.77 -2.37
CA ILE A 213 3.02 19.56 -1.79
C ILE A 213 4.44 19.35 -2.33
N PHE A 214 4.62 19.46 -3.65
CA PHE A 214 5.90 19.19 -4.29
C PHE A 214 6.99 20.20 -3.89
N ALA A 215 6.64 21.49 -3.77
CA ALA A 215 7.55 22.53 -3.32
C ALA A 215 7.89 22.40 -1.82
N ASP A 216 7.01 21.79 -1.04
CA ASP A 216 7.20 21.49 0.39
C ASP A 216 7.87 20.11 0.62
N HIS A 217 8.63 19.65 -0.38
CA HIS A 217 9.36 18.38 -0.38
C HIS A 217 8.48 17.12 -0.26
N GLY A 218 7.15 17.20 -0.41
CA GLY A 218 6.26 16.05 -0.53
C GLY A 218 6.17 15.51 -1.97
N HIS A 219 5.35 14.49 -2.21
CA HIS A 219 5.27 13.85 -3.52
C HIS A 219 4.31 14.55 -4.48
N GLY A 220 3.10 14.86 -4.01
CA GLY A 220 2.12 15.58 -4.81
C GLY A 220 0.70 15.49 -4.26
N ALA A 221 -0.24 16.06 -5.03
CA ALA A 221 -1.68 15.92 -4.83
C ALA A 221 -2.38 15.75 -6.19
N LEU A 222 -3.43 14.93 -6.22
CA LEU A 222 -4.36 14.73 -7.33
C LEU A 222 -5.77 14.96 -6.78
N ILE A 223 -6.51 15.90 -7.37
CA ILE A 223 -7.88 16.24 -6.96
C ILE A 223 -8.81 16.00 -8.15
N TYR A 224 -9.72 15.04 -8.01
CA TYR A 224 -10.75 14.72 -9.01
C TYR A 224 -12.15 15.14 -8.56
N ALA A 225 -12.34 15.35 -7.25
CA ALA A 225 -13.58 15.81 -6.65
C ALA A 225 -14.07 17.10 -7.32
N GLN A 226 -15.36 17.13 -7.68
CA GLN A 226 -15.99 18.35 -8.18
C GLN A 226 -16.55 19.24 -7.05
N GLU A 227 -16.80 18.65 -5.90
CA GLU A 227 -17.38 19.31 -4.73
C GLU A 227 -16.45 19.15 -3.53
N PRO A 228 -16.30 20.17 -2.66
CA PRO A 228 -15.61 20.04 -1.38
C PRO A 228 -16.19 18.92 -0.52
N TYR A 229 -15.36 18.32 0.33
CA TYR A 229 -15.76 17.43 1.41
C TYR A 229 -16.07 18.23 2.68
N ASP A 230 -17.28 18.08 3.21
CA ASP A 230 -17.74 18.81 4.39
C ASP A 230 -17.10 18.25 5.67
N LEU A 231 -16.30 19.08 6.32
CA LEU A 231 -15.80 18.84 7.68
C LEU A 231 -16.83 19.33 8.70
N GLY A 232 -16.89 18.68 9.86
CA GLY A 232 -17.83 19.02 10.95
C GLY A 232 -19.11 18.19 10.96
N GLU A 233 -19.33 17.31 9.97
CA GLU A 233 -20.52 16.45 9.90
C GLU A 233 -20.32 15.03 10.45
N GLY A 234 -21.37 14.43 11.01
CA GLY A 234 -21.33 13.04 11.51
C GLY A 234 -20.37 12.83 12.69
N ALA A 235 -19.92 11.58 12.86
CA ALA A 235 -19.08 11.15 13.98
C ALA A 235 -17.60 11.57 13.85
N PHE A 236 -17.12 11.84 12.63
CA PHE A 236 -15.71 12.16 12.36
C PHE A 236 -15.54 13.02 11.09
N ASP A 237 -14.40 13.68 10.99
CA ASP A 237 -13.93 14.40 9.81
C ASP A 237 -13.07 13.51 8.93
N VAL A 238 -12.09 12.82 9.55
CA VAL A 238 -11.04 12.07 8.86
C VAL A 238 -10.80 10.74 9.58
N VAL A 239 -10.73 9.67 8.79
CA VAL A 239 -10.34 8.34 9.23
C VAL A 239 -8.82 8.22 9.21
N ILE A 240 -8.21 7.72 10.28
CA ILE A 240 -6.77 7.58 10.43
C ILE A 240 -6.41 6.11 10.57
N THR A 241 -5.42 5.67 9.79
CA THR A 241 -4.76 4.36 9.94
C THR A 241 -3.23 4.53 9.90
N GLY A 242 -2.49 3.44 10.09
CA GLY A 242 -1.04 3.39 9.96
C GLY A 242 -0.25 3.43 11.27
N PRO A 243 1.03 3.04 11.22
CA PRO A 243 1.88 2.90 12.40
C PRO A 243 2.16 4.22 13.14
N ARG A 244 2.17 5.35 12.43
CA ARG A 244 2.45 6.68 13.00
C ARG A 244 1.17 7.48 13.31
N ARG A 245 -0.01 6.85 13.27
CA ARG A 245 -1.32 7.47 13.54
C ARG A 245 -1.39 8.33 14.80
N ASN A 246 -0.58 8.03 15.83
CA ASN A 246 -0.53 8.82 17.06
C ASN A 246 -0.24 10.32 16.82
N LEU A 247 0.37 10.67 15.68
CA LEU A 247 0.52 12.05 15.20
C LEU A 247 -0.81 12.82 15.24
N MET A 248 -1.93 12.14 15.00
CA MET A 248 -3.27 12.73 14.85
C MET A 248 -4.14 12.71 16.12
N ARG A 249 -3.68 12.15 17.25
CA ARG A 249 -4.50 12.01 18.48
C ARG A 249 -5.04 13.32 19.07
N GLN A 250 -4.37 14.44 18.79
CA GLN A 250 -4.77 15.77 19.28
C GLN A 250 -4.94 16.73 18.10
N SER A 251 -5.33 16.18 16.95
CA SER A 251 -5.68 16.96 15.77
C SER A 251 -6.81 17.93 16.11
N VAL A 252 -6.84 19.08 15.44
CA VAL A 252 -8.02 19.96 15.51
C VAL A 252 -9.20 19.42 14.69
N LEU A 253 -8.97 18.42 13.85
CA LEU A 253 -10.00 17.66 13.14
C LEU A 253 -10.53 16.54 14.03
N ARG A 254 -11.81 16.20 13.87
CA ARG A 254 -12.45 15.09 14.56
C ARG A 254 -11.97 13.78 13.93
N THR A 255 -10.90 13.20 14.47
CA THR A 255 -10.29 12.00 13.89
C THR A 255 -10.94 10.72 14.42
N TYR A 256 -11.16 9.75 13.52
CA TYR A 256 -11.55 8.39 13.87
C TYR A 256 -10.43 7.42 13.51
N PHE A 257 -10.03 6.55 14.43
CA PHE A 257 -8.95 5.60 14.19
C PHE A 257 -9.55 4.26 13.79
N ALA A 258 -9.48 3.92 12.50
CA ALA A 258 -10.09 2.68 11.99
C ALA A 258 -9.42 1.45 12.60
N ALA A 259 -10.23 0.47 12.96
CA ALA A 259 -9.80 -0.84 13.45
C ALA A 259 -10.71 -1.92 12.85
N PRO A 260 -10.66 -2.14 11.51
CA PRO A 260 -11.46 -3.18 10.87
C PRO A 260 -11.20 -4.53 11.54
N PHE A 261 -12.28 -5.26 11.82
CA PHE A 261 -12.25 -6.55 12.53
C PHE A 261 -11.48 -6.51 13.88
N GLY A 262 -11.36 -5.33 14.50
CA GLY A 262 -10.76 -5.13 15.82
C GLY A 262 -9.24 -4.88 15.82
N ASP A 263 -8.55 -4.89 14.66
CA ASP A 263 -7.10 -4.67 14.60
C ASP A 263 -6.67 -3.71 13.49
N MET A 264 -6.28 -2.51 13.90
CA MET A 264 -5.75 -1.48 13.00
C MET A 264 -4.40 -1.88 12.38
N MET A 265 -3.57 -2.69 13.05
CA MET A 265 -2.29 -3.10 12.46
C MET A 265 -2.48 -4.05 11.27
N LEU A 266 -3.66 -4.68 11.16
CA LEU A 266 -4.04 -5.56 10.05
C LEU A 266 -4.86 -4.85 8.97
N THR A 267 -5.10 -3.54 9.08
CA THR A 267 -5.87 -2.77 8.07
C THR A 267 -5.36 -3.05 6.65
N GLY A 268 -4.05 -3.04 6.42
CA GLY A 268 -3.46 -3.35 5.11
C GLY A 268 -3.75 -4.78 4.63
N CYS A 269 -3.73 -5.77 5.53
CA CYS A 269 -4.05 -7.16 5.21
C CYS A 269 -5.51 -7.31 4.77
N PHE A 270 -6.45 -6.65 5.45
CA PHE A 270 -7.86 -6.69 5.05
C PHE A 270 -8.12 -5.99 3.73
N GLY A 271 -7.42 -4.88 3.46
CA GLY A 271 -7.51 -4.22 2.16
C GLY A 271 -6.90 -5.03 1.02
N LEU A 272 -5.84 -5.81 1.28
CA LEU A 272 -5.33 -6.78 0.31
C LEU A 272 -6.36 -7.85 -0.03
N LEU A 273 -7.11 -8.36 0.95
CA LEU A 273 -8.21 -9.29 0.70
C LEU A 273 -9.31 -8.64 -0.14
N ALA A 274 -9.72 -7.42 0.19
CA ALA A 274 -10.71 -6.69 -0.62
C ALA A 274 -10.23 -6.48 -2.07
N ALA A 275 -8.97 -6.10 -2.28
CA ALA A 275 -8.38 -5.98 -3.61
C ALA A 275 -8.30 -7.33 -4.34
N ALA A 276 -7.97 -8.41 -3.64
CA ALA A 276 -8.00 -9.77 -4.18
C ALA A 276 -9.41 -10.17 -4.58
N ALA A 277 -10.45 -9.75 -3.85
CA ALA A 277 -11.81 -10.03 -4.23
C ALA A 277 -12.21 -9.39 -5.57
N ASP A 278 -11.68 -8.20 -5.86
CA ASP A 278 -11.90 -7.50 -7.13
C ASP A 278 -11.07 -8.10 -8.28
N LYS A 279 -9.84 -8.55 -7.98
CA LYS A 279 -8.85 -8.95 -8.98
C LYS A 279 -8.78 -10.44 -9.25
N LEU A 280 -9.19 -11.30 -8.32
CA LEU A 280 -9.10 -12.75 -8.43
C LEU A 280 -10.52 -13.36 -8.44
N PRO A 281 -11.18 -13.50 -9.62
CA PRO A 281 -12.58 -13.90 -9.70
C PRO A 281 -12.90 -15.25 -9.07
N LEU A 282 -11.94 -16.19 -9.08
CA LEU A 282 -12.12 -17.55 -8.56
C LEU A 282 -12.34 -17.59 -7.05
N ILE A 283 -11.74 -16.66 -6.30
CA ILE A 283 -11.82 -16.59 -4.83
C ILE A 283 -12.60 -15.37 -4.34
N GLY A 284 -12.96 -14.46 -5.25
CA GLY A 284 -13.49 -13.16 -4.85
C GLY A 284 -14.88 -13.18 -4.23
N GLU A 285 -15.74 -14.13 -4.62
CA GLU A 285 -17.05 -14.29 -3.97
C GLU A 285 -16.90 -14.76 -2.52
N GLU A 286 -16.03 -15.74 -2.27
CA GLU A 286 -15.75 -16.26 -0.92
C GLU A 286 -15.14 -15.19 0.00
N ILE A 287 -14.19 -14.41 -0.53
CA ILE A 287 -13.62 -13.29 0.21
C ILE A 287 -14.70 -12.25 0.54
N ARG A 288 -15.55 -11.87 -0.43
CA ARG A 288 -16.63 -10.90 -0.19
C ARG A 288 -17.61 -11.40 0.88
N ASN A 289 -18.03 -12.66 0.79
CA ASN A 289 -18.95 -13.26 1.76
C ASN A 289 -18.37 -13.27 3.19
N THR A 290 -17.04 -13.31 3.31
CA THR A 290 -16.33 -13.27 4.59
C THR A 290 -16.12 -11.85 5.11
N LEU A 291 -15.72 -10.90 4.25
CA LEU A 291 -15.40 -9.53 4.64
C LEU A 291 -16.65 -8.67 4.89
N TYR A 292 -17.76 -8.96 4.21
CA TYR A 292 -18.97 -8.14 4.25
C TYR A 292 -20.10 -8.92 4.95
N PRO A 293 -20.16 -8.94 6.30
CA PRO A 293 -21.07 -9.78 7.08
C PRO A 293 -22.56 -9.66 6.72
N GLU A 294 -23.00 -8.54 6.14
CA GLU A 294 -24.38 -8.39 5.64
C GLU A 294 -24.71 -9.26 4.42
N SER A 295 -23.69 -9.87 3.79
CA SER A 295 -23.83 -10.70 2.60
C SER A 295 -24.00 -12.20 2.88
N SER A 296 -23.83 -12.66 4.13
CA SER A 296 -23.96 -14.08 4.49
C SER A 296 -24.71 -14.32 5.81
N PRO A 297 -25.68 -15.25 5.85
CA PRO A 297 -26.37 -15.65 7.09
C PRO A 297 -25.45 -16.34 8.11
N ASP A 298 -24.25 -16.76 7.73
CA ASP A 298 -23.24 -17.40 8.59
C ASP A 298 -22.21 -16.40 9.16
N SER A 299 -22.40 -15.10 8.96
CA SER A 299 -21.43 -14.11 9.40
C SER A 299 -21.32 -14.04 10.93
N GLY A 300 -20.08 -13.93 11.42
CA GLY A 300 -19.79 -13.93 12.85
C GLY A 300 -19.70 -15.32 13.51
N LYS A 301 -19.81 -16.42 12.74
CA LYS A 301 -19.45 -17.75 13.23
C LYS A 301 -17.95 -17.79 13.57
N PRO A 302 -17.57 -18.22 14.79
CA PRO A 302 -16.17 -18.45 15.11
C PRO A 302 -15.56 -19.52 14.19
N PRO A 303 -14.25 -19.44 13.88
CA PRO A 303 -13.60 -20.40 12.98
C PRO A 303 -13.54 -21.85 13.50
N TRP A 304 -13.92 -22.09 14.76
CA TRP A 304 -14.05 -23.42 15.35
C TRP A 304 -15.49 -23.95 15.37
N GLU A 305 -16.46 -23.17 14.87
CA GLU A 305 -17.85 -23.59 14.65
C GLU A 305 -18.04 -23.94 13.17
N LEU A 306 -17.26 -24.90 12.69
CA LEU A 306 -17.42 -25.51 11.37
C LEU A 306 -18.48 -26.61 11.47
N ASP A 307 -19.58 -26.47 10.73
CA ASP A 307 -20.62 -27.50 10.57
C ASP A 307 -20.10 -28.73 9.79
#